data_AF-A0A919SYZ9-F1
#
_entry.id   AF-A0A919SYZ9-F1
#
_cell.length_a   1.000
_cell.length_b   1.000
_cell.length_c   1.000
_cell.angle_alpha   90.00
_cell.angle_beta   90.00
_cell.angle_gamma   90.00
#
_symmetry.space_group_name_H-M   'P 1'
#
loop_
_entity.id
_entity.type
_entity.pdbx_description
1 polymer ?
#
loop_
_entity_poly.entity_id
_entity_poly.type
_entity_poly.pdbx_seq_one_letter_code
_entity_poly.pdbx_strand_id
1 'polypeptide(L)'
;MSVPVTFLGLLLFVVLLWPGFLYSSIQARVRPERQLTPLREVVGIVSVSLTADAIALLVFLLARVLLPGDTPVIGDMIKTPAQYASEHYRLLIAWGLGLLVFALLVAAVMAAPRLRRRLARTSHLGRMVKTRPHPSAMSAWWLAFTEYPPEVARCHLGAVLTDGSFYSGWLHSFSQAGGDGPDRELTLRAPIGYRAPGTDTVEVLDGVGMVVLSARQMSSLLVSYRAREPRPSPAAVSQSADPAEVVAP
;
A
#
# COMPACT_ATOMS: atom_id res chain seq x y z
N MET A 1 -20.41 35.24 -17.84
CA MET A 1 -19.01 35.18 -17.37
C MET A 1 -18.36 33.95 -17.99
N SER A 2 -17.69 34.13 -19.12
CA SER A 2 -16.82 33.11 -19.70
C SER A 2 -15.59 33.01 -18.80
N VAL A 3 -15.43 31.91 -18.08
CA VAL A 3 -14.15 31.59 -17.45
C VAL A 3 -13.17 31.38 -18.61
N PRO A 4 -12.14 32.23 -18.80
CA PRO A 4 -11.16 31.98 -19.84
C PRO A 4 -10.36 30.77 -19.39
N VAL A 5 -10.70 29.59 -19.92
CA VAL A 5 -9.93 28.37 -19.69
C VAL A 5 -8.67 28.50 -20.55
N THR A 6 -7.68 29.20 -20.01
CA THR A 6 -6.37 29.24 -20.65
C THR A 6 -5.75 27.85 -20.56
N PHE A 7 -5.09 27.40 -21.62
CA PHE A 7 -4.38 26.11 -21.64
C PHE A 7 -3.42 25.98 -20.44
N LEU A 8 -2.78 27.08 -20.05
CA LEU A 8 -1.93 27.15 -18.87
C LEU A 8 -2.68 26.86 -17.56
N GLY A 9 -3.88 27.43 -17.37
CA GLY A 9 -4.69 27.19 -16.18
C GLY A 9 -5.09 25.71 -16.05
N LEU A 10 -5.45 25.08 -17.18
CA LEU A 10 -5.74 23.64 -17.22
C LEU A 10 -4.50 22.81 -16.88
N LEU A 11 -3.34 23.16 -17.45
CA LEU A 11 -2.08 22.49 -17.17
C LEU A 11 -1.73 22.56 -15.67
N LEU A 12 -1.81 23.75 -15.07
CA LEU A 12 -1.56 23.95 -13.64
C LEU A 12 -2.54 23.16 -12.78
N PHE A 13 -3.81 23.12 -13.15
CA PHE A 13 -4.82 22.31 -12.46
C PHE A 13 -4.46 20.83 -12.46
N VAL A 14 -4.08 20.28 -13.62
CA VAL A 14 -3.66 18.86 -13.73
C VAL A 14 -2.41 18.59 -12.89
N VAL A 15 -1.43 19.49 -12.90
CA VAL A 15 -0.20 19.35 -12.12
C VAL A 15 -0.47 19.37 -10.61
N LEU A 16 -1.36 20.24 -10.13
CA LEU A 16 -1.77 20.29 -8.72
C LEU A 16 -2.56 19.05 -8.26
N LEU A 17 -3.20 18.32 -9.20
CA LEU A 17 -3.86 17.05 -8.87
C LEU A 17 -2.91 15.85 -8.80
N TRP A 18 -1.66 16.01 -9.22
CA TRP A 18 -0.70 14.90 -9.29
C TRP A 18 -0.37 14.27 -7.92
N PRO A 19 -0.19 15.02 -6.82
CA PRO A 19 0.04 14.42 -5.50
C PRO A 19 -1.09 13.48 -5.06
N GLY A 20 -2.35 13.89 -5.23
CA GLY A 20 -3.52 13.06 -4.95
C GLY A 20 -3.58 11.81 -5.81
N PHE A 21 -3.28 11.95 -7.11
CA PHE A 21 -3.22 10.82 -8.04
C PHE A 21 -2.11 9.82 -7.66
N LEU A 22 -0.92 10.32 -7.30
CA LEU A 22 0.20 9.50 -6.85
C LEU A 22 -0.16 8.75 -5.56
N TYR A 23 -0.78 9.44 -4.60
CA TYR A 23 -1.27 8.82 -3.36
C TYR A 23 -2.25 7.68 -3.66
N SER A 24 -3.23 7.92 -4.55
CA SER A 24 -4.21 6.92 -4.95
C SER A 24 -3.54 5.71 -5.61
N SER A 25 -2.60 5.95 -6.54
CA SER A 25 -1.85 4.91 -7.24
C SER A 25 -1.01 4.04 -6.30
N ILE A 26 -0.40 4.64 -5.27
CA ILE A 26 0.34 3.88 -4.24
C ILE A 26 -0.63 3.09 -3.36
N GLN A 27 -1.75 3.68 -2.95
CA GLN A 27 -2.75 2.99 -2.12
C GLN A 27 -3.40 1.82 -2.87
N ALA A 28 -3.68 1.95 -4.16
CA ALA A 28 -4.25 0.87 -4.97
C ALA A 28 -3.37 -0.39 -4.99
N ARG A 29 -2.04 -0.26 -4.80
CA ARG A 29 -1.12 -1.40 -4.70
C ARG A 29 -1.11 -2.07 -3.32
N VAL A 30 -1.62 -1.38 -2.30
CA VAL A 30 -1.48 -1.79 -0.89
C VAL A 30 -2.82 -2.15 -0.26
N ARG A 31 -3.91 -1.53 -0.71
CA ARG A 31 -5.23 -1.64 -0.12
C ARG A 31 -6.16 -2.42 -1.03
N PRO A 32 -7.10 -3.17 -0.41
CA PRO A 32 -8.10 -3.90 -1.14
C PRO A 32 -8.88 -2.94 -2.03
N GLU A 33 -9.04 -3.32 -3.30
CA GLU A 33 -9.77 -2.58 -4.32
C GLU A 33 -11.19 -2.33 -3.82
N ARG A 34 -11.42 -1.10 -3.38
CA ARG A 34 -12.75 -0.64 -3.03
C ARG A 34 -13.42 -0.17 -4.29
N GLN A 35 -14.64 -0.65 -4.52
CA GLN A 35 -15.57 0.05 -5.38
C GLN A 35 -16.01 1.33 -4.66
N LEU A 36 -15.18 2.37 -4.72
CA LEU A 36 -15.60 3.71 -4.40
C LEU A 36 -16.45 4.21 -5.57
N THR A 37 -17.46 5.02 -5.27
CA THR A 37 -18.13 5.74 -6.35
C THR A 37 -17.13 6.69 -7.02
N PRO A 38 -17.19 6.90 -8.35
CA PRO A 38 -16.25 7.77 -9.06
C PRO A 38 -16.12 9.16 -8.40
N LEU A 39 -17.24 9.69 -7.90
CA LEU A 39 -17.27 10.95 -7.17
C LEU A 39 -16.39 10.92 -5.90
N ARG A 40 -16.46 9.86 -5.09
CA ARG A 40 -15.66 9.73 -3.86
C ARG A 40 -14.18 9.57 -4.16
N GLU A 41 -13.84 8.90 -5.26
CA GLU A 41 -12.45 8.76 -5.69
C GLU A 41 -11.86 10.13 -6.09
N VAL A 42 -12.58 10.90 -6.91
CA VAL A 42 -12.17 12.25 -7.31
C VAL A 42 -12.04 13.16 -6.09
N VAL A 43 -13.03 13.17 -5.18
CA VAL A 43 -12.96 13.97 -3.94
C VAL A 43 -11.77 13.56 -3.08
N GLY A 44 -11.45 12.26 -3.01
CA GLY A 44 -10.28 11.75 -2.31
C GLY A 44 -8.96 12.25 -2.91
N ILE A 45 -8.83 12.18 -4.23
CA ILE A 45 -7.67 12.69 -4.98
C ILE A 45 -7.50 14.19 -4.72
N VAL A 46 -8.56 14.98 -4.90
CA VAL A 46 -8.55 16.43 -4.69
C VAL A 46 -8.17 16.78 -3.25
N SER A 47 -8.76 16.10 -2.26
CA SER A 47 -8.51 16.39 -0.84
C SER A 47 -7.05 16.13 -0.45
N VAL A 48 -6.47 15.02 -0.95
CA VAL A 48 -5.06 14.69 -0.67
C VAL A 48 -4.12 15.67 -1.37
N SER A 49 -4.41 16.03 -2.63
CA SER A 49 -3.67 17.07 -3.34
C SER A 49 -3.67 18.38 -2.57
N LEU A 50 -4.85 18.91 -2.21
CA LEU A 50 -4.97 20.15 -1.44
C LEU A 50 -4.17 20.11 -0.13
N THR A 51 -4.18 18.96 0.56
CA THR A 51 -3.43 18.80 1.81
C THR A 51 -1.93 18.82 1.56
N ALA A 52 -1.45 18.09 0.56
CA ALA A 52 -0.02 18.03 0.21
C ALA A 52 0.48 19.40 -0.27
N ASP A 53 -0.29 20.07 -1.12
CA ASP A 53 0.03 21.41 -1.63
C ASP A 53 0.02 22.45 -0.51
N ALA A 54 -0.94 22.39 0.41
CA ALA A 54 -0.97 23.28 1.58
C ALA A 54 0.28 23.10 2.47
N ILE A 55 0.74 21.86 2.67
CA ILE A 55 1.96 21.58 3.42
C ILE A 55 3.19 22.12 2.65
N ALA A 56 3.25 21.95 1.33
CA ALA A 56 4.33 22.51 0.51
C ALA A 56 4.37 24.04 0.58
N LEU A 57 3.21 24.70 0.48
CA LEU A 57 3.10 26.15 0.62
C LEU A 57 3.48 26.64 2.02
N LEU A 58 3.14 25.89 3.07
CA LEU A 58 3.57 26.23 4.42
C LEU A 58 5.10 26.20 4.56
N VAL A 59 5.75 25.20 3.95
CA VAL A 59 7.22 25.11 3.91
C VAL A 59 7.81 26.25 3.09
N PHE A 60 7.17 26.63 1.97
CA PHE A 60 7.57 27.80 1.20
C PHE A 60 7.51 29.09 2.04
N LEU A 61 6.42 29.31 2.77
CA LEU A 61 6.27 30.48 3.64
C LEU A 61 7.34 30.51 4.74
N LEU A 62 7.66 29.36 5.33
CA LEU A 62 8.74 29.26 6.31
C LEU A 62 10.10 29.57 5.68
N ALA A 63 10.39 29.01 4.49
CA ALA A 63 11.60 29.30 3.75
C ALA A 63 11.71 30.79 3.39
N ARG A 64 10.60 31.44 3.05
CA ARG A 64 10.55 32.88 2.77
C ARG A 64 10.96 33.73 3.98
N VAL A 65 10.56 33.33 5.18
CA VAL A 65 10.93 34.02 6.42
C VAL A 65 12.41 33.81 6.75
N LEU A 66 12.95 32.62 6.49
CA LEU A 66 14.33 32.27 6.81
C LEU A 66 15.35 32.74 5.75
N LEU A 67 14.94 32.80 4.48
CA LEU A 67 15.79 33.06 3.31
C LEU A 67 15.13 34.09 2.37
N PRO A 68 14.91 35.35 2.80
CA PRO A 68 14.19 36.34 2.01
C PRO A 68 14.92 36.78 0.72
N GLY A 69 16.20 36.44 0.53
CA GLY A 69 16.93 36.74 -0.70
C GLY A 69 16.68 35.73 -1.83
N ASP A 70 16.40 34.46 -1.49
CA ASP A 70 16.46 33.33 -2.43
C ASP A 70 15.09 32.76 -2.81
N THR A 71 14.01 33.47 -2.45
CA THR A 71 12.62 33.06 -2.70
C THR A 71 11.89 34.08 -3.57
N PRO A 72 10.98 33.65 -4.45
CA PRO A 72 10.15 34.56 -5.23
C PRO A 72 9.38 35.57 -4.38
N VAL A 73 9.39 36.84 -4.81
CA VAL A 73 8.62 37.91 -4.18
C VAL A 73 7.21 37.93 -4.78
N ILE A 74 6.25 37.38 -4.04
CA ILE A 74 4.85 37.25 -4.50
C ILE A 74 4.24 38.61 -4.85
N GLY A 75 4.57 39.65 -4.07
CA GLY A 75 4.03 41.00 -4.27
C GLY A 75 4.36 41.58 -5.65
N ASP A 76 5.58 41.39 -6.12
CA ASP A 76 6.03 41.90 -7.42
C ASP A 76 5.49 41.03 -8.55
N MET A 77 5.42 39.71 -8.33
CA MET A 77 4.81 38.77 -9.28
C MET A 77 3.33 39.09 -9.58
N ILE A 78 2.56 39.58 -8.60
CA ILE A 78 1.15 39.97 -8.80
C ILE A 78 1.03 41.29 -9.57
N LYS A 79 1.93 42.24 -9.31
CA LYS A 79 1.86 43.59 -9.92
C LYS A 79 2.35 43.59 -11.37
N THR A 80 3.43 42.85 -11.67
CA THR A 80 4.09 42.86 -12.99
C THR A 80 4.43 41.44 -13.45
N PRO A 81 3.44 40.55 -13.66
CA PRO A 81 3.66 39.11 -13.84
C PRO A 81 4.56 38.76 -15.03
N ALA A 82 4.37 39.42 -16.18
CA ALA A 82 5.13 39.13 -17.39
C ALA A 82 6.61 39.53 -17.25
N GLN A 83 6.87 40.73 -16.72
CA GLN A 83 8.22 41.23 -16.50
C GLN A 83 8.94 40.40 -15.45
N TYR A 84 8.29 40.18 -14.30
CA TYR A 84 8.84 39.37 -13.22
C TYR A 84 9.17 37.94 -13.67
N ALA A 85 8.27 37.31 -14.45
CA ALA A 85 8.51 35.98 -14.98
C ALA A 85 9.73 35.93 -15.91
N SER A 86 9.93 36.95 -16.75
CA SER A 86 11.07 37.01 -17.66
C SER A 86 12.40 37.24 -16.93
N GLU A 87 12.40 38.06 -15.87
CA GLU A 87 13.60 38.40 -15.09
C GLU A 87 13.99 37.27 -14.12
N HIS A 88 13.01 36.53 -13.59
CA HIS A 88 13.21 35.53 -12.54
C HIS A 88 12.78 34.10 -12.93
N TYR A 89 12.73 33.76 -14.22
CA TYR A 89 12.22 32.46 -14.68
C TYR A 89 12.93 31.25 -14.05
N ARG A 90 14.25 31.31 -13.86
CA ARG A 90 15.02 30.22 -13.24
C ARG A 90 14.57 29.96 -11.81
N LEU A 91 14.38 31.03 -11.05
CA LEU A 91 13.94 30.98 -9.66
C LEU A 91 12.52 30.42 -9.57
N LEU A 92 11.62 30.89 -10.44
CA LEU A 92 10.24 30.41 -10.51
C LEU A 92 10.16 28.93 -10.87
N ILE A 93 10.92 28.48 -11.87
CA ILE A 93 10.96 27.06 -12.27
C ILE A 93 11.55 26.20 -11.15
N ALA A 94 12.66 26.62 -10.54
CA ALA A 94 13.29 25.87 -9.45
C ALA A 94 12.36 25.70 -8.25
N TRP A 95 11.71 26.78 -7.80
CA TRP A 95 10.74 26.72 -6.69
C TRP A 95 9.47 25.98 -7.08
N GLY A 96 8.94 26.18 -8.29
CA GLY A 96 7.76 25.47 -8.77
C GLY A 96 7.98 23.95 -8.80
N LEU A 97 9.10 23.50 -9.38
CA LEU A 97 9.47 22.08 -9.41
C LEU A 97 9.79 21.56 -8.00
N GLY A 98 10.53 22.32 -7.20
CA GLY A 98 10.89 21.94 -5.84
C GLY A 98 9.66 21.70 -4.96
N LEU A 99 8.69 22.61 -5.00
CA LEU A 99 7.43 22.48 -4.26
C LEU A 99 6.58 21.33 -4.77
N LEU A 100 6.50 21.12 -6.09
CA LEU A 100 5.79 19.98 -6.67
C LEU A 100 6.41 18.65 -6.23
N VAL A 101 7.74 18.50 -6.34
CA VAL A 101 8.46 17.30 -5.90
C VAL A 101 8.23 17.09 -4.40
N PHE A 102 8.28 18.14 -3.60
CA PHE A 102 8.01 18.07 -2.17
C PHE A 102 6.57 17.61 -1.87
N ALA A 103 5.57 18.17 -2.55
CA ALA A 103 4.17 17.75 -2.42
C ALA A 103 3.97 16.26 -2.80
N LEU A 104 4.63 15.81 -3.87
CA LEU A 104 4.63 14.40 -4.28
C LEU A 104 5.27 13.51 -3.20
N LEU A 105 6.37 13.94 -2.58
CA LEU A 105 7.00 13.21 -1.49
C LEU A 105 6.10 13.13 -0.25
N VAL A 106 5.45 14.24 0.12
CA VAL A 106 4.46 14.26 1.22
C VAL A 106 3.33 13.27 0.94
N ALA A 107 2.76 13.29 -0.27
CA ALA A 107 1.72 12.36 -0.68
C ALA A 107 2.20 10.89 -0.64
N ALA A 108 3.41 10.61 -1.13
CA ALA A 108 4.01 9.27 -1.07
C ALA A 108 4.22 8.79 0.38
N VAL A 109 4.70 9.68 1.26
CA VAL A 109 4.86 9.41 2.70
C VAL A 109 3.51 9.13 3.36
N MET A 110 2.48 9.92 3.04
CA MET A 110 1.10 9.69 3.51
C MET A 110 0.52 8.36 3.01
N ALA A 111 0.91 7.92 1.81
CA ALA A 111 0.47 6.63 1.27
C ALA A 111 1.21 5.44 1.90
N ALA A 112 2.45 5.61 2.35
CA ALA A 112 3.31 4.51 2.79
C ALA A 112 2.82 3.82 4.09
N PRO A 113 2.42 2.53 4.04
CA PRO A 113 1.83 1.84 5.20
C PRO A 113 2.82 1.63 6.34
N ARG A 114 4.10 1.38 6.04
CA ARG A 114 5.15 1.18 7.06
C ARG A 114 5.40 2.46 7.86
N LEU A 115 5.46 3.59 7.18
CA LEU A 115 5.74 4.87 7.82
C LEU A 115 4.54 5.36 8.63
N ARG A 116 3.31 5.17 8.11
CA ARG A 116 2.09 5.38 8.90
C ARG A 116 2.05 4.54 10.16
N ARG A 117 2.41 3.24 10.09
CA ARG A 117 2.48 2.37 11.27
C ARG A 117 3.52 2.85 12.29
N ARG A 118 4.67 3.34 11.82
CA ARG A 118 5.72 3.92 12.68
C ARG A 118 5.24 5.22 13.35
N LEU A 119 4.74 6.18 12.58
CA LEU A 119 4.18 7.43 13.12
C LEU A 119 3.01 7.16 14.07
N ALA A 120 2.14 6.20 13.76
CA ALA A 120 1.03 5.80 14.62
C ALA A 120 1.48 5.17 15.95
N ARG A 121 2.67 4.56 15.99
CA ARG A 121 3.28 4.06 17.23
C ARG A 121 3.94 5.17 18.05
N THR A 122 4.56 6.15 17.39
CA THR A 122 5.41 7.14 18.06
C THR A 122 4.70 8.44 18.43
N SER A 123 3.62 8.84 17.75
CA SER A 123 2.95 10.12 18.02
C SER A 123 1.53 9.96 18.57
N HIS A 124 1.15 10.86 19.48
CA HIS A 124 -0.23 10.99 19.97
C HIS A 124 -1.22 11.30 18.82
N LEU A 125 -0.79 12.10 17.83
CA LEU A 125 -1.57 12.37 16.61
C LEU A 125 -1.85 11.09 15.80
N GLY A 126 -0.89 10.18 15.74
CA GLY A 126 -1.00 8.94 14.99
C GLY A 126 -2.00 7.94 15.58
N ARG A 127 -2.37 8.07 16.87
CA ARG A 127 -3.50 7.33 17.46
C ARG A 127 -4.85 7.86 17.00
N MET A 128 -4.99 9.16 16.72
CA MET A 128 -6.22 9.76 16.16
C MET A 128 -6.42 9.39 14.68
N VAL A 129 -5.34 9.20 13.92
CA VAL A 129 -5.38 8.83 12.48
C VAL A 129 -5.53 7.31 12.28
N LYS A 130 -5.93 6.57 13.32
CA LYS A 130 -6.18 5.13 13.26
C LYS A 130 -7.59 4.86 12.75
N THR A 131 -7.91 5.37 11.56
CA THR A 131 -9.10 4.96 10.80
C THR A 131 -8.85 3.57 10.23
N ARG A 132 -8.95 2.54 11.10
CA ARG A 132 -9.34 1.22 10.62
C ARG A 132 -10.65 1.45 9.87
N PRO A 133 -10.75 1.06 8.60
CA PRO A 133 -12.01 1.10 7.91
C PRO A 133 -13.07 0.41 8.73
N HIS A 134 -14.28 0.97 8.74
CA HIS A 134 -15.37 0.36 9.47
C HIS A 134 -15.51 -1.11 9.03
N PRO A 135 -15.67 -2.08 9.94
CA PRO A 135 -15.69 -3.51 9.61
C PRO A 135 -16.70 -3.86 8.51
N SER A 136 -17.82 -3.13 8.45
CA SER A 136 -18.85 -3.29 7.42
C SER A 136 -18.41 -2.96 5.99
N ALA A 137 -17.26 -2.30 5.80
CA ALA A 137 -16.70 -1.95 4.51
C ALA A 137 -15.53 -2.87 4.09
N MET A 138 -15.30 -3.95 4.83
CA MET A 138 -14.25 -4.94 4.59
C MET A 138 -14.91 -6.29 4.32
N SER A 139 -14.39 -7.04 3.35
CA SER A 139 -14.85 -8.41 3.14
C SER A 139 -14.52 -9.29 4.34
N ALA A 140 -15.33 -10.33 4.55
CA ALA A 140 -15.06 -11.33 5.58
C ALA A 140 -13.66 -11.95 5.41
N TRP A 141 -13.23 -12.14 4.15
CA TRP A 141 -11.89 -12.62 3.81
C TRP A 141 -10.79 -11.66 4.26
N TRP A 142 -10.96 -10.35 4.03
CA TRP A 142 -9.96 -9.38 4.45
C TRP A 142 -9.79 -9.40 5.98
N LEU A 143 -10.90 -9.42 6.72
CA LEU A 143 -10.87 -9.52 8.18
C LEU A 143 -10.17 -10.81 8.62
N ALA A 144 -10.57 -11.96 8.08
CA ALA A 144 -9.98 -13.25 8.44
C ALA A 144 -8.49 -13.37 8.06
N PHE A 145 -8.06 -12.80 6.94
CA PHE A 145 -6.67 -12.97 6.51
C PHE A 145 -5.70 -11.92 7.08
N THR A 146 -6.24 -10.84 7.66
CA THR A 146 -5.43 -9.72 8.20
C THR A 146 -5.62 -9.47 9.69
N GLU A 147 -6.35 -10.34 10.38
CA GLU A 147 -6.58 -10.27 11.83
C GLU A 147 -5.26 -10.14 12.59
N TYR A 148 -4.29 -10.99 12.27
CA TYR A 148 -2.94 -10.93 12.82
C TYR A 148 -1.95 -10.34 11.81
N PRO A 149 -1.04 -9.45 12.26
CA PRO A 149 0.06 -8.98 11.42
C PRO A 149 0.95 -10.16 10.97
N PRO A 150 1.48 -10.12 9.74
CA PRO A 150 2.33 -11.19 9.20
C PRO A 150 3.64 -11.38 9.97
N GLU A 151 4.02 -10.39 10.81
CA GLU A 151 5.15 -10.49 11.72
C GLU A 151 4.86 -11.36 12.96
N VAL A 152 3.59 -11.55 13.32
CA VAL A 152 3.14 -12.30 14.51
C VAL A 152 2.76 -13.73 14.12
N ALA A 153 1.92 -13.87 13.09
CA ALA A 153 1.42 -15.17 12.65
C ALA A 153 1.28 -15.23 11.13
N ARG A 154 1.41 -16.43 10.58
CA ARG A 154 1.10 -16.74 9.19
C ARG A 154 -0.28 -17.38 9.10
N CYS A 155 -1.04 -16.96 8.11
CA CYS A 155 -2.34 -17.51 7.79
C CYS A 155 -2.19 -18.83 7.02
N HIS A 156 -2.66 -19.92 7.61
CA HIS A 156 -2.79 -21.23 6.98
C HIS A 156 -4.26 -21.48 6.68
N LEU A 157 -4.56 -21.88 5.45
CA LEU A 157 -5.92 -22.07 4.98
C LEU A 157 -6.19 -23.54 4.69
N GLY A 158 -7.44 -23.93 4.94
CA GLY A 158 -8.06 -25.12 4.36
C GLY A 158 -9.28 -24.68 3.56
N ALA A 159 -9.42 -25.15 2.33
CA ALA A 159 -10.54 -24.86 1.45
C ALA A 159 -11.24 -26.17 1.11
N VAL A 160 -12.53 -26.27 1.40
CA VAL A 160 -13.38 -27.36 0.92
C VAL A 160 -14.05 -26.88 -0.37
N LEU A 161 -13.93 -27.66 -1.43
CA LEU A 161 -14.55 -27.34 -2.70
C LEU A 161 -15.97 -27.89 -2.81
N THR A 162 -16.71 -27.45 -3.83
CA THR A 162 -18.10 -27.88 -4.09
C THR A 162 -18.20 -29.33 -4.51
N ASP A 163 -17.13 -29.91 -5.06
CA ASP A 163 -17.03 -31.34 -5.36
C ASP A 163 -16.65 -32.20 -4.13
N GLY A 164 -16.46 -31.55 -2.97
CA GLY A 164 -16.06 -32.21 -1.72
C GLY A 164 -14.56 -32.46 -1.58
N SER A 165 -13.74 -32.11 -2.58
CA SER A 165 -12.27 -32.11 -2.45
C SER A 165 -11.81 -31.06 -1.45
N PHE A 166 -10.60 -31.20 -0.95
CA PHE A 166 -10.02 -30.27 0.01
C PHE A 166 -8.58 -29.93 -0.33
N TYR A 167 -8.27 -28.63 -0.23
CA TYR A 167 -6.92 -28.10 -0.38
C TYR A 167 -6.48 -27.38 0.89
N SER A 168 -5.21 -27.48 1.25
CA SER A 168 -4.64 -26.72 2.36
C SER A 168 -3.24 -26.22 2.06
N GLY A 169 -2.87 -25.10 2.68
CA GLY A 169 -1.55 -24.51 2.51
C GLY A 169 -1.45 -23.11 3.12
N TRP A 170 -0.29 -22.46 2.94
CA TRP A 170 -0.10 -21.11 3.44
C TRP A 170 -0.72 -20.09 2.49
N LEU A 171 -1.52 -19.16 3.01
CA LEU A 171 -2.02 -18.06 2.19
C LEU A 171 -0.85 -17.28 1.58
N HIS A 172 -0.85 -17.15 0.25
CA HIS A 172 0.14 -16.39 -0.50
C HIS A 172 -0.43 -15.05 -0.96
N SER A 173 -1.55 -15.08 -1.68
CA SER A 173 -2.30 -13.90 -2.12
C SER A 173 -3.79 -14.18 -2.18
N PHE A 174 -4.62 -13.15 -2.20
CA PHE A 174 -6.07 -13.27 -2.38
C PHE A 174 -6.61 -12.04 -3.10
N SER A 175 -7.76 -12.19 -3.74
CA SER A 175 -8.47 -11.11 -4.40
C SER A 175 -8.83 -10.02 -3.41
N GLN A 176 -8.39 -8.82 -3.77
CA GLN A 176 -8.52 -7.61 -2.98
C GLN A 176 -9.84 -6.89 -3.20
N ALA A 177 -10.77 -7.43 -4.00
CA ALA A 177 -12.09 -6.83 -4.20
C ALA A 177 -12.78 -6.55 -2.85
N GLY A 178 -13.53 -5.45 -2.75
CA GLY A 178 -14.26 -5.07 -1.54
C GLY A 178 -15.55 -5.87 -1.28
N GLY A 179 -16.25 -6.31 -2.34
CA GLY A 179 -17.53 -7.02 -2.23
C GLY A 179 -17.38 -8.53 -2.20
N ASP A 180 -18.08 -9.23 -1.29
CA ASP A 180 -18.10 -10.69 -1.26
C ASP A 180 -18.80 -11.20 -2.52
N GLY A 181 -18.03 -11.77 -3.45
CA GLY A 181 -18.49 -12.13 -4.78
C GLY A 181 -17.78 -13.38 -5.28
N PRO A 182 -18.40 -14.12 -6.21
CA PRO A 182 -17.90 -15.41 -6.67
C PRO A 182 -16.59 -15.30 -7.47
N ASP A 183 -16.31 -14.17 -8.11
CA ASP A 183 -15.12 -13.94 -8.95
C ASP A 183 -13.82 -13.67 -8.16
N ARG A 184 -13.77 -14.08 -6.89
CA ARG A 184 -12.57 -13.98 -6.07
C ARG A 184 -11.70 -15.21 -6.27
N GLU A 185 -10.40 -14.99 -6.31
CA GLU A 185 -9.41 -16.06 -6.28
C GLU A 185 -8.50 -15.90 -5.06
N LEU A 186 -7.93 -17.00 -4.62
CA LEU A 186 -6.81 -16.99 -3.67
C LEU A 186 -5.74 -17.96 -4.11
N THR A 187 -4.52 -17.71 -3.65
CA THR A 187 -3.39 -18.59 -3.90
C THR A 187 -2.83 -19.14 -2.60
N LEU A 188 -2.60 -20.45 -2.59
CA LEU A 188 -1.94 -21.17 -1.51
C LEU A 188 -0.53 -21.52 -1.94
N ARG A 189 0.43 -21.40 -1.03
CA ARG A 189 1.83 -21.80 -1.23
C ARG A 189 2.15 -23.05 -0.42
N ALA A 190 3.04 -23.86 -0.98
CA ALA A 190 3.55 -25.09 -0.39
C ALA A 190 3.96 -24.97 1.10
N PRO A 191 3.85 -26.07 1.87
CA PRO A 191 3.35 -27.39 1.46
C PRO A 191 1.85 -27.38 1.14
N ILE A 192 1.46 -28.06 0.05
CA ILE A 192 0.07 -28.15 -0.39
C ILE A 192 -0.49 -29.49 0.03
N GLY A 193 -1.44 -29.49 0.96
CA GLY A 193 -2.22 -30.69 1.29
C GLY A 193 -3.42 -30.79 0.35
N TYR A 194 -3.69 -31.97 -0.17
CA TYR A 194 -4.83 -32.30 -1.02
C TYR A 194 -5.55 -33.54 -0.49
N ARG A 195 -6.87 -33.50 -0.51
CA ARG A 195 -7.72 -34.66 -0.24
C ARG A 195 -8.75 -34.76 -1.36
N ALA A 196 -8.76 -35.89 -2.04
CA ALA A 196 -9.70 -36.16 -3.12
C ALA A 196 -11.14 -36.28 -2.59
N PRO A 197 -12.16 -36.05 -3.45
CA PRO A 197 -13.56 -36.30 -3.09
C PRO A 197 -13.76 -37.73 -2.58
N GLY A 198 -14.53 -37.88 -1.49
CA GLY A 198 -14.85 -39.18 -0.91
C GLY A 198 -13.70 -39.90 -0.18
N THR A 199 -12.53 -39.26 -0.09
CA THR A 199 -11.38 -39.78 0.66
C THR A 199 -11.22 -39.01 1.98
N ASP A 200 -10.76 -39.69 3.03
CA ASP A 200 -10.54 -39.07 4.35
C ASP A 200 -9.07 -38.68 4.61
N THR A 201 -8.15 -39.14 3.77
CA THR A 201 -6.72 -38.87 3.89
C THR A 201 -6.31 -37.60 3.15
N VAL A 202 -5.58 -36.72 3.83
CA VAL A 202 -4.91 -35.58 3.22
C VAL A 202 -3.49 -35.98 2.88
N GLU A 203 -3.14 -35.87 1.61
CA GLU A 203 -1.80 -36.13 1.09
C GLU A 203 -1.10 -34.81 0.74
N VAL A 204 0.22 -34.74 0.95
CA VAL A 204 0.99 -33.57 0.50
C VAL A 204 1.37 -33.76 -0.96
N LEU A 205 1.04 -32.79 -1.81
CA LEU A 205 1.39 -32.83 -3.22
C LEU A 205 2.85 -32.44 -3.42
N ASP A 206 3.69 -33.44 -3.71
CA ASP A 206 5.09 -33.23 -4.05
C ASP A 206 5.25 -32.51 -5.40
N GLY A 207 6.25 -31.62 -5.49
CA GLY A 207 6.50 -30.84 -6.70
C GLY A 207 5.53 -29.68 -6.96
N VAL A 208 4.47 -29.52 -6.16
CA VAL A 208 3.49 -28.44 -6.32
C VAL A 208 3.85 -27.24 -5.42
N GLY A 209 4.35 -26.17 -6.04
CA GLY A 209 4.75 -24.96 -5.31
C GLY A 209 3.60 -24.04 -4.91
N MET A 210 2.50 -24.04 -5.67
CA MET A 210 1.37 -23.12 -5.51
C MET A 210 0.08 -23.70 -6.11
N VAL A 211 -1.07 -23.36 -5.52
CA VAL A 211 -2.41 -23.65 -6.06
C VAL A 211 -3.22 -22.36 -6.09
N VAL A 212 -4.00 -22.16 -7.16
CA VAL A 212 -4.97 -21.07 -7.30
C VAL A 212 -6.37 -21.65 -7.14
N LEU A 213 -7.17 -21.09 -6.23
CA LEU A 213 -8.53 -21.53 -5.93
C LEU A 213 -9.53 -20.41 -6.20
N SER A 214 -10.58 -20.73 -6.97
CA SER A 214 -11.70 -19.82 -7.22
C SER A 214 -12.76 -19.92 -6.11
N ALA A 215 -13.27 -18.79 -5.65
CA ALA A 215 -14.35 -18.72 -4.67
C ALA A 215 -15.65 -19.34 -5.20
N ARG A 216 -15.86 -19.38 -6.52
CA ARG A 216 -16.98 -20.10 -7.16
C ARG A 216 -17.02 -21.59 -6.80
N GLN A 217 -15.86 -22.18 -6.56
CA GLN A 217 -15.73 -23.60 -6.29
C GLN A 217 -15.56 -23.88 -4.79
N MET A 218 -15.48 -22.87 -3.93
CA MET A 218 -15.28 -23.07 -2.48
C MET A 218 -16.61 -23.10 -1.75
N SER A 219 -16.88 -24.19 -1.03
CA SER A 219 -18.04 -24.31 -0.14
C SER A 219 -17.73 -23.74 1.24
N SER A 220 -16.50 -23.92 1.74
CA SER A 220 -16.06 -23.36 3.02
C SER A 220 -14.57 -23.08 3.05
N LEU A 221 -14.19 -22.11 3.88
CA LEU A 221 -12.81 -21.74 4.17
C LEU A 221 -12.54 -21.83 5.67
N LEU A 222 -11.53 -22.62 6.03
CA LEU A 222 -11.03 -22.75 7.38
C LEU A 222 -9.75 -21.92 7.51
N VAL A 223 -9.73 -21.02 8.49
CA VAL A 223 -8.60 -20.11 8.72
C VAL A 223 -7.93 -20.48 10.02
N SER A 224 -6.63 -20.75 9.97
CA SER A 224 -5.79 -21.01 11.14
C SER A 224 -4.59 -20.09 11.15
N TYR A 225 -4.25 -19.57 12.32
CA TYR A 225 -3.08 -18.70 12.50
C TYR A 225 -2.00 -19.48 13.21
N ARG A 226 -0.83 -19.62 12.58
CA ARG A 226 0.32 -20.31 13.17
C ARG A 226 1.44 -19.31 13.41
N ALA A 227 2.08 -19.39 14.58
CA ALA A 227 3.26 -18.60 14.88
C ALA A 227 4.30 -18.85 13.80
N ARG A 228 4.99 -17.78 13.39
CA ARG A 228 6.09 -17.92 12.44
C ARG A 228 7.24 -18.61 13.16
N GLU A 229 7.59 -19.83 12.75
CA GLU A 229 8.82 -20.45 13.21
C GLU A 229 10.00 -19.51 12.92
N PRO A 230 10.91 -19.30 13.90
CA PRO A 230 12.11 -18.53 13.66
C PRO A 230 12.84 -19.11 12.47
N ARG A 231 13.10 -18.29 11.45
CA ARG A 231 13.96 -18.71 10.33
C ARG A 231 15.29 -19.14 10.96
N PRO A 232 15.75 -20.40 10.79
CA PRO A 232 17.04 -20.79 11.33
C PRO A 232 18.09 -19.82 10.76
N SER A 233 18.86 -19.21 11.67
CA SER A 233 19.93 -18.30 11.28
C SER A 233 20.91 -19.06 10.38
N PRO A 234 21.36 -18.49 9.25
CA PRO A 234 22.38 -19.14 8.42
C PRO A 234 23.68 -19.45 9.19
N ALA A 235 23.91 -18.81 10.34
CA ALA A 235 25.02 -19.12 11.23
C ALA A 235 24.92 -20.50 11.92
N ALA A 236 23.72 -21.08 12.05
CA ALA A 236 23.53 -22.37 12.72
C ALA A 236 23.81 -23.58 11.81
N VAL A 237 23.81 -23.39 10.49
CA VAL A 237 24.08 -24.48 9.52
C VAL A 237 25.58 -24.75 9.36
N SER A 238 26.45 -23.83 9.77
CA SER A 238 27.91 -23.98 9.66
C SER A 238 28.59 -24.62 10.89
N GLN A 239 27.85 -24.97 11.95
CA GLN A 239 28.45 -25.55 13.17
C GLN A 239 28.21 -27.07 13.33
N SER A 240 27.52 -27.73 12.41
CA SER A 240 27.28 -29.19 12.45
C SER A 240 28.14 -30.00 11.48
N ALA A 241 29.23 -29.42 10.94
CA ALA A 241 30.26 -30.17 10.23
C ALA A 241 31.33 -30.58 11.25
N ASP A 242 31.03 -31.65 11.98
CA ASP A 242 31.96 -32.33 12.90
C ASP A 242 33.01 -33.09 12.06
N PRO A 243 34.32 -32.76 12.11
CA PRO A 243 35.34 -33.54 11.44
C PRO A 243 35.66 -34.76 12.29
N ALA A 244 35.25 -35.92 11.80
CA ALA A 244 35.63 -37.22 12.32
C ALA A 244 37.16 -37.32 12.55
N GLU A 245 37.53 -37.40 13.83
CA GLU A 245 38.40 -38.40 14.43
C GLU A 245 39.56 -38.93 13.53
N VAL A 246 40.72 -38.27 13.61
CA VAL A 246 42.01 -38.86 13.22
C VAL A 246 42.63 -39.51 14.45
N VAL A 247 42.55 -40.84 14.53
CA VAL A 247 43.27 -41.64 15.53
C VAL A 247 44.59 -42.12 14.94
N ALA A 248 45.71 -41.73 15.56
CA ALA A 248 46.99 -42.46 15.56
C ALA A 248 47.81 -41.98 16.78
N PRO A 249 48.53 -42.87 17.46
CA PRO A 249 49.84 -43.33 16.96
C PRO A 249 49.96 -44.85 16.76
#